data_AF-A0A7W2DA05-F1
#
_entry.id   AF-A0A7W2DA05-F1
#
_cell.length_a   1.000
_cell.length_b   1.000
_cell.length_c   1.000
_cell.angle_alpha   90.00
_cell.angle_beta   90.00
_cell.angle_gamma   90.00
#
_symmetry.space_group_name_H-M   'P 1'
#
loop_
_entity.id
_entity.type
_entity.pdbx_description
1 polymer ?
#
loop_
_entity_poly.entity_id
_entity_poly.type
_entity_poly.pdbx_seq_one_letter_code
_entity_poly.pdbx_strand_id
1 'polypeptide(L)'
;DGVLNPERLIDITRLPLGGITHTDSSIRVGALTTMEELAADPVVRERLPFVREALLLGASTQLRNMATIGGNLLQRARCRYFRDPTVAACNKRNPGSGCAAITGIQRMHAILGTSDHCIALHA
;
A
#
# COMPACT_ATOMS: atom_id res chain seq x y z
N ASP A 1 -12.99 9.07 -0.62
CA ASP A 1 -12.30 10.30 -1.08
C ASP A 1 -12.67 10.67 -2.52
N GLY A 2 -13.50 9.89 -3.25
CA GLY A 2 -13.90 10.22 -4.62
C GLY A 2 -12.79 10.05 -5.66
N VAL A 3 -11.63 9.51 -5.25
CA VAL A 3 -10.44 9.34 -6.11
C VAL A 3 -10.57 8.11 -7.02
N LEU A 4 -11.25 7.07 -6.55
CA LEU A 4 -11.52 5.85 -7.32
C LEU A 4 -13.03 5.71 -7.49
N ASN A 5 -13.47 5.55 -8.74
CA ASN A 5 -14.87 5.32 -9.10
C ASN A 5 -14.96 4.13 -10.07
N PRO A 6 -14.69 2.90 -9.60
CA PRO A 6 -14.79 1.72 -10.46
C PRO A 6 -16.25 1.42 -10.80
N GLU A 7 -16.53 1.07 -12.06
CA GLU A 7 -17.87 0.61 -12.48
C GLU A 7 -18.25 -0.75 -11.87
N ARG A 8 -17.25 -1.54 -11.46
CA ARG A 8 -17.41 -2.87 -10.88
C ARG A 8 -16.35 -3.12 -9.82
N LEU A 9 -16.77 -3.70 -8.70
CA LEU A 9 -15.89 -4.23 -7.66
C LEU A 9 -16.06 -5.75 -7.60
N ILE A 10 -14.95 -6.49 -7.66
CA ILE A 10 -14.95 -7.96 -7.55
C ILE A 10 -14.35 -8.31 -6.20
N ASP A 11 -15.18 -8.92 -5.34
CA ASP A 11 -14.73 -9.44 -4.06
C ASP A 11 -13.99 -10.78 -4.26
N ILE A 12 -12.72 -10.81 -3.86
CA ILE A 12 -11.87 -11.99 -3.91
C ILE A 12 -11.68 -12.64 -2.54
N THR A 13 -12.24 -12.10 -1.46
CA THR A 13 -11.95 -12.49 -0.07
C THR A 13 -12.28 -13.94 0.27
N ARG A 14 -13.12 -14.60 -0.53
CA ARG A 14 -13.51 -16.01 -0.35
C ARG A 14 -12.73 -17.00 -1.24
N LEU A 15 -11.80 -16.51 -2.05
CA LEU A 15 -10.93 -17.37 -2.85
C LEU A 15 -9.82 -17.97 -1.99
N PRO A 16 -9.30 -19.17 -2.32
CA PRO A 16 -8.24 -19.84 -1.57
C PRO A 16 -6.86 -19.22 -1.88
N LEU A 17 -6.72 -17.92 -1.64
CA LEU A 17 -5.51 -17.13 -1.90
C LEU A 17 -4.84 -16.62 -0.62
N GLY A 18 -5.22 -17.17 0.54
CA GLY A 18 -4.60 -16.88 1.84
C GLY A 18 -3.64 -17.99 2.28
N GLY A 19 -3.08 -17.82 3.47
CA GLY A 19 -2.17 -18.77 4.10
C GLY A 19 -0.68 -18.45 3.89
N ILE A 20 0.14 -19.18 4.64
CA ILE A 20 1.59 -19.03 4.64
C ILE A 20 2.17 -20.44 4.55
N THR A 21 3.08 -20.64 3.60
CA THR A 21 3.79 -21.92 3.43
C THR A 21 5.28 -21.66 3.41
N HIS A 22 6.03 -22.56 4.02
CA HIS A 22 7.45 -22.39 4.27
C HIS A 22 8.22 -23.57 3.69
N THR A 23 9.38 -23.27 3.14
CA THR A 23 10.44 -24.24 2.84
C THR A 23 11.71 -23.80 3.55
N ASP A 24 12.81 -24.54 3.41
CA ASP A 24 14.08 -24.13 4.00
C ASP A 24 14.64 -22.84 3.40
N SER A 25 14.33 -22.56 2.12
CA SER A 25 14.88 -21.41 1.39
C SER A 25 13.86 -20.32 1.07
N SER A 26 12.56 -20.52 1.33
CA SER A 26 11.53 -19.55 0.94
C SER A 26 10.30 -19.58 1.84
N ILE A 27 9.63 -18.43 1.89
CA ILE A 27 8.30 -18.27 2.48
C ILE A 27 7.38 -17.78 1.36
N ARG A 28 6.29 -18.50 1.13
CA ARG A 28 5.24 -18.11 0.21
C ARG A 28 4.04 -17.63 1.01
N VAL A 29 3.66 -16.38 0.78
CA VAL A 29 2.53 -15.73 1.43
C VAL A 29 1.41 -15.56 0.41
N GLY A 30 0.21 -16.04 0.74
CA GLY A 30 -0.98 -15.79 -0.05
C GLY A 30 -1.36 -14.31 -0.08
N ALA A 31 -1.88 -13.83 -1.22
CA ALA A 31 -2.27 -12.43 -1.39
C ALA A 31 -3.38 -11.99 -0.42
N LEU A 32 -4.21 -12.92 0.07
CA LEU A 32 -5.29 -12.66 1.03
C LEU A 32 -4.89 -12.92 2.49
N THR A 33 -3.65 -13.33 2.76
CA THR A 33 -3.14 -13.36 4.14
C THR A 33 -3.13 -11.93 4.68
N THR A 34 -3.64 -11.74 5.89
CA THR A 34 -3.68 -10.42 6.53
C THR A 34 -2.30 -10.02 7.05
N MET A 35 -2.09 -8.73 7.24
CA MET A 35 -0.86 -8.20 7.85
C MET A 35 -0.66 -8.77 9.26
N GLU A 36 -1.73 -8.92 10.04
CA GLU A 36 -1.64 -9.46 11.40
C GLU A 36 -1.31 -10.95 11.40
N GLU A 37 -1.92 -11.76 10.52
CA GLU A 37 -1.57 -13.18 10.38
C GLU A 37 -0.10 -13.36 9.99
N LEU A 38 0.40 -12.59 9.01
CA LEU A 38 1.80 -12.67 8.61
C LEU A 38 2.75 -12.25 9.74
N ALA A 39 2.40 -11.22 10.52
CA ALA A 39 3.21 -10.78 11.65
C ALA A 39 3.19 -11.77 12.84
N ALA A 40 2.11 -12.56 12.97
CA ALA A 40 1.96 -13.57 14.01
C ALA A 40 2.72 -14.88 13.72
N ASP A 41 2.94 -15.20 12.44
CA ASP A 41 3.60 -16.44 12.01
C ASP A 41 4.97 -16.64 12.69
N PRO A 42 5.20 -17.79 13.38
CA PRO A 42 6.44 -18.05 14.10
C PRO A 42 7.68 -18.06 13.22
N VAL A 43 7.58 -18.61 12.00
CA VAL A 43 8.70 -18.72 11.06
C VAL A 43 9.07 -17.34 10.52
N VAL A 44 8.09 -16.49 10.25
CA VAL A 44 8.33 -15.09 9.84
C VAL A 44 8.97 -14.30 10.97
N ARG A 45 8.54 -14.50 12.22
CA ARG A 45 9.16 -13.88 13.39
C ARG A 45 10.62 -14.27 13.57
N GLU A 46 10.95 -15.54 13.33
CA GLU A 46 12.29 -16.08 13.49
C GLU A 46 13.21 -15.73 12.30
N ARG A 47 12.75 -15.98 11.07
CA ARG A 47 13.57 -15.89 9.85
C ARG A 47 13.50 -14.53 9.16
N LEU A 48 12.39 -13.78 9.31
CA LEU A 48 12.16 -12.48 8.67
C LEU A 48 11.72 -11.39 9.70
N PRO A 49 12.47 -11.18 10.79
CA PRO A 49 12.05 -10.27 11.87
C PRO A 49 11.82 -8.83 11.38
N PHE A 50 12.58 -8.36 10.39
CA PHE A 50 12.39 -7.03 9.79
C PHE A 50 11.04 -6.89 9.08
N VAL A 51 10.58 -7.93 8.38
CA VAL A 51 9.25 -7.91 7.73
C VAL A 51 8.16 -7.83 8.79
N ARG A 52 8.26 -8.65 9.85
CA ARG A 52 7.33 -8.61 10.97
C ARG A 52 7.28 -7.22 11.60
N GLU A 53 8.42 -6.61 11.89
CA GLU A 53 8.48 -5.29 12.51
C GLU A 53 7.86 -4.21 11.62
N ALA A 54 8.15 -4.22 10.31
CA ALA A 54 7.56 -3.30 9.34
C ALA A 54 6.03 -3.41 9.31
N LEU A 55 5.47 -4.62 9.40
CA LEU A 55 4.03 -4.82 9.49
C LEU A 55 3.45 -4.22 10.78
N LEU A 56 4.07 -4.47 11.93
CA LEU A 56 3.56 -4.05 13.24
C LEU A 56 3.67 -2.54 13.48
N LEU A 57 4.68 -1.88 12.91
CA LEU A 57 4.82 -0.42 12.92
C LEU A 57 3.81 0.28 11.99
N GLY A 58 3.24 -0.45 11.04
CA GLY A 58 2.25 0.04 10.10
C GLY A 58 0.82 0.04 10.68
N ALA A 59 0.12 1.16 10.52
CA ALA A 59 -1.31 1.29 10.80
C ALA A 59 -1.71 0.91 12.25
N SER A 60 -3.01 0.71 12.49
CA SER A 60 -3.55 0.19 13.75
C SER A 60 -3.80 -1.31 13.64
N THR A 61 -3.92 -2.00 14.78
CA THR A 61 -4.27 -3.43 14.82
C THR A 61 -5.57 -3.72 14.08
N GLN A 62 -6.58 -2.86 14.22
CA GLN A 62 -7.87 -3.00 13.53
C GLN A 62 -7.70 -2.99 12.00
N LEU A 63 -6.82 -2.13 11.47
CA LEU A 63 -6.53 -2.10 10.05
C LEU A 63 -5.71 -3.31 9.62
N ARG A 64 -4.74 -3.76 10.42
CA ARG A 64 -3.92 -4.94 10.09
C ARG A 64 -4.70 -6.25 10.09
N ASN A 65 -5.74 -6.36 10.90
CA ASN A 65 -6.68 -7.49 10.87
C ASN A 65 -7.48 -7.58 9.57
N MET A 66 -7.60 -6.48 8.82
CA MET A 66 -8.37 -6.42 7.57
C MET A 66 -7.48 -6.30 6.33
N ALA A 67 -6.32 -5.66 6.46
CA ALA A 67 -5.41 -5.39 5.36
C ALA A 67 -4.71 -6.69 4.94
N THR A 68 -4.94 -7.12 3.70
CA THR A 68 -4.24 -8.27 3.12
C THR A 68 -2.87 -7.85 2.59
N ILE A 69 -1.93 -8.78 2.45
CA ILE A 69 -0.60 -8.51 1.88
C ILE A 69 -0.71 -8.00 0.44
N GLY A 70 -1.59 -8.59 -0.37
CA GLY A 70 -1.85 -8.11 -1.73
C GLY A 70 -2.38 -6.67 -1.75
N GLY A 71 -3.31 -6.34 -0.84
CA GLY A 71 -3.84 -4.99 -0.70
C GLY A 71 -2.81 -3.99 -0.17
N ASN A 72 -1.96 -4.41 0.78
CA ASN A 72 -0.90 -3.59 1.36
C ASN A 72 0.13 -3.16 0.30
N LEU A 73 0.57 -4.08 -0.56
CA LEU A 73 1.51 -3.78 -1.65
C LEU A 73 0.91 -2.80 -2.68
N LEU A 74 -0.39 -2.94 -2.97
CA LEU A 74 -1.11 -2.12 -3.94
C LEU A 74 -1.68 -0.82 -3.35
N GLN A 75 -1.37 -0.49 -2.08
CA GLN A 75 -1.85 0.73 -1.48
C GLN A 75 -1.37 1.97 -2.26
N ARG A 76 -2.22 2.99 -2.33
CA ARG A 76 -1.90 4.22 -3.09
C ARG A 76 -1.33 5.29 -2.18
N ALA A 77 -0.51 6.17 -2.77
CA ALA A 77 0.14 7.30 -2.11
C ALA A 77 -0.80 8.12 -1.21
N ARG A 78 -0.25 8.65 -0.11
CA ARG A 78 -0.95 9.56 0.82
C ARG A 78 -0.78 11.05 0.47
N CYS A 79 -0.31 11.36 -0.74
CA CYS A 79 -0.21 12.73 -1.24
C CYS A 79 -1.56 13.44 -1.13
N ARG A 80 -1.62 14.54 -0.39
CA ARG A 80 -2.86 15.29 -0.13
C ARG A 80 -3.54 15.77 -1.42
N TYR A 81 -2.74 16.18 -2.40
CA TYR A 81 -3.23 16.63 -3.70
C TYR A 81 -3.84 15.49 -4.51
N PHE A 82 -3.28 14.28 -4.39
CA PHE A 82 -3.84 13.08 -5.01
C PHE A 82 -5.14 12.64 -4.33
N ARG A 83 -5.20 12.74 -3.00
CA ARG A 83 -6.35 12.34 -2.16
C ARG A 83 -7.52 13.33 -2.21
N ASP A 84 -7.29 14.56 -2.66
CA ASP A 84 -8.33 15.57 -2.87
C ASP A 84 -8.70 15.67 -4.37
N PRO A 85 -9.88 15.18 -4.78
CA PRO A 85 -10.31 15.20 -6.18
C PRO A 85 -10.58 16.62 -6.71
N THR A 86 -10.76 17.62 -5.84
CA THR A 86 -11.03 19.01 -6.26
C THR A 86 -9.78 19.71 -6.82
N VAL A 87 -8.59 19.20 -6.51
CA VAL A 87 -7.32 19.71 -7.03
C VAL A 87 -7.15 19.30 -8.49
N ALA A 88 -7.37 20.19 -9.45
CA ALA A 88 -7.29 19.83 -10.88
C ALA A 88 -5.93 19.24 -11.32
N ALA A 89 -4.81 19.73 -10.77
CA ALA A 89 -3.47 19.35 -11.18
C ALA A 89 -2.91 18.13 -10.40
N CYS A 90 -3.15 16.93 -10.94
CA CYS A 90 -2.56 15.70 -10.43
C CYS A 90 -2.37 14.66 -11.54
N ASN A 91 -1.18 14.58 -12.13
CA ASN A 91 -0.81 13.60 -13.16
C ASN A 91 -1.08 12.14 -12.75
N LYS A 92 -1.02 11.83 -11.46
CA LYS A 92 -1.32 10.47 -10.95
C LYS A 92 -2.82 10.11 -11.01
N ARG A 93 -3.71 11.10 -11.03
CA ARG A 93 -5.15 10.88 -11.30
C ARG A 93 -5.50 11.11 -12.76
N ASN A 94 -5.06 12.24 -13.33
CA ASN A 94 -5.36 12.66 -14.68
C ASN A 94 -4.05 13.00 -15.42
N PRO A 95 -3.51 12.09 -16.26
CA PRO A 95 -2.27 12.32 -16.99
C PRO A 95 -2.27 13.64 -17.77
N GLY A 96 -1.19 14.42 -17.66
CA GLY A 96 -1.03 15.71 -18.33
C GLY A 96 -1.62 16.92 -17.57
N SER A 97 -2.38 16.71 -16.49
CA SER A 97 -2.96 17.81 -15.69
C SER A 97 -1.94 18.58 -14.83
N GLY A 98 -0.68 18.11 -14.76
CA GLY A 98 0.37 18.69 -13.93
C GLY A 98 0.45 18.11 -12.52
N CYS A 99 1.36 18.61 -11.69
CA CYS A 99 1.54 18.13 -10.32
C CYS A 99 1.53 19.28 -9.32
N ALA A 100 0.39 19.49 -8.65
CA ALA A 100 0.25 20.54 -7.63
C ALA A 100 1.21 20.37 -6.42
N ALA A 101 1.78 19.19 -6.24
CA ALA A 101 2.75 18.95 -5.17
C ALA A 101 4.10 19.64 -5.42
N ILE A 102 4.53 19.79 -6.68
CA ILE A 102 5.87 20.32 -7.03
C ILE A 102 6.03 21.80 -6.64
N THR A 103 4.99 22.60 -6.74
CA THR A 103 5.00 24.03 -6.34
C THR A 103 4.29 24.26 -5.00
N GLY A 104 3.79 23.18 -4.38
CA GLY A 104 2.98 23.22 -3.18
C GLY A 104 3.73 22.81 -1.90
N ILE A 105 2.99 22.30 -0.92
CA ILE A 105 3.55 21.77 0.33
C ILE A 105 4.10 20.36 0.09
N GLN A 106 5.42 20.26 0.18
CA GLN A 106 6.18 19.07 -0.20
C GLN A 106 6.64 18.19 0.96
N ARG A 107 6.39 18.59 2.23
CA ARG A 107 6.94 17.93 3.43
C ARG A 107 6.81 16.40 3.46
N MET A 108 5.74 15.85 2.91
CA MET A 108 5.44 14.40 2.88
C MET A 108 5.60 13.78 1.49
N HIS A 109 6.51 14.28 0.65
CA HIS A 109 6.76 13.80 -0.71
C HIS A 109 8.18 13.21 -0.83
N ALA A 110 8.42 12.48 -1.92
CA ALA A 110 9.69 11.81 -2.15
C ALA A 110 10.80 12.82 -2.46
N ILE A 111 12.01 12.53 -1.97
CA ILE A 111 13.24 13.28 -2.28
C ILE A 111 14.14 12.56 -3.31
N LEU A 112 13.87 11.29 -3.56
CA LEU A 112 14.61 10.43 -4.50
C LEU A 112 13.62 9.75 -5.45
N GLY A 113 14.09 9.46 -6.68
CA GLY A 113 13.29 8.75 -7.68
C GLY A 113 12.07 9.54 -8.17
N THR A 114 12.14 10.87 -8.12
CA THR A 114 11.07 11.78 -8.54
C THR A 114 11.16 12.12 -10.04
N SER A 115 10.15 12.81 -10.54
CA SER A 115 10.15 13.43 -11.87
C SER A 115 9.35 14.72 -11.86
N ASP A 116 9.45 15.51 -12.92
CA ASP A 116 8.62 16.70 -13.15
C ASP A 116 7.13 16.36 -13.28
N HIS A 117 6.78 15.08 -13.45
CA HIS A 117 5.40 14.63 -13.53
C HIS A 117 4.79 14.27 -12.18
N CYS A 118 5.56 13.77 -11.22
CA CYS A 118 5.04 13.35 -9.92
C CYS A 118 6.16 13.15 -8.88
N ILE A 119 5.92 13.65 -7.67
CA ILE A 119 6.83 13.50 -6.51
C ILE A 119 6.21 12.69 -5.36
N ALA A 120 5.10 11.98 -5.59
CA ALA A 120 4.42 11.24 -4.53
C ALA A 120 5.22 10.01 -4.06
N LEU A 121 5.37 9.83 -2.74
CA LEU A 121 5.93 8.60 -2.20
C LEU A 121 4.92 7.44 -2.23
N HIS A 122 5.44 6.21 -2.27
CA HIS A 122 4.65 5.00 -1.92
C HIS A 122 4.40 5.00 -0.41
N ALA A 123 3.19 4.61 0.01
CA ALA A 123 2.71 4.79 1.37
C ALA A 123 2.80 3.51 2.20
#